data_AF-A0A6A3E0S0-F1
#
_entry.id   AF-A0A6A3E0S0-F1
#
_cell.length_a   1.000
_cell.length_b   1.000
_cell.length_c   1.000
_cell.angle_alpha   90.00
_cell.angle_beta   90.00
_cell.angle_gamma   90.00
#
_symmetry.space_group_name_H-M   'P 1'
#
loop_
_entity.id
_entity.type
_entity.pdbx_description
1 polymer ?
#
loop_
_entity_poly.entity_id
_entity_poly.type
_entity_poly.pdbx_seq_one_letter_code
_entity_poly.pdbx_strand_id
1 'polypeptide(L)'
;MATVACVLVGVKGTAFAVDIDLDRSLSHLKDEIKEKNPQSIQCEARGLKLALARRKNSRDDPWLHSDEPIVMEMQSGVIPGEVKDLFKEEFKDPIKTIRDVFGDDTPTKGRIHLLVKLPAYKRQIPPVAISWTATAGAFPSLTFNDSHFIRIPERYVRGSGVGAKGKDLLLYRRPQLIEEFGALQRYVIDAPSLLWIMGPPGTGKSCAAFAFACSLDRSEGLDVLWIHFPKVPGVLLQCIRFSRLGDKHTSSVEADELHAVLLSLKKTAIVFLDGYMANRTKDADAVLEVCAKWRNKNKACHRLVCVCLMVSSGLSWHQECYEFIS
;
A
#
# COMPACT_ATOMS: atom_id res chain seq x y z
N MET A 1 -18.82 -31.25 22.38
CA MET A 1 -19.08 -29.97 21.67
C MET A 1 -18.81 -28.79 22.58
N ALA A 2 -18.04 -27.83 22.10
CA ALA A 2 -17.64 -26.61 22.78
C ALA A 2 -17.81 -25.41 21.83
N THR A 3 -18.11 -24.25 22.40
CA THR A 3 -18.25 -23.00 21.65
C THR A 3 -17.02 -22.13 21.92
N VAL A 4 -16.23 -21.86 20.88
CA VAL A 4 -15.04 -21.00 20.97
C VAL A 4 -15.30 -19.66 20.31
N ALA A 5 -15.04 -18.58 21.04
CA ALA A 5 -15.12 -17.22 20.52
C ALA A 5 -13.81 -16.81 19.84
N CYS A 6 -13.91 -16.34 18.61
CA CYS A 6 -12.79 -16.03 17.73
C CYS A 6 -12.81 -14.54 17.35
N VAL A 7 -11.63 -13.97 17.13
CA VAL A 7 -11.44 -12.62 16.57
C VAL A 7 -10.46 -12.70 15.40
N LEU A 8 -10.83 -12.09 14.26
CA LEU A 8 -9.91 -11.91 13.14
C LEU A 8 -8.99 -10.72 13.43
N VAL A 9 -7.69 -10.97 13.51
CA VAL A 9 -6.71 -9.93 13.81
C VAL A 9 -6.36 -9.17 12.54
N GLY A 10 -6.55 -7.84 12.56
CA GLY A 10 -6.27 -6.95 11.42
C GLY A 10 -7.37 -6.90 10.36
N VAL A 11 -8.56 -7.42 10.67
CA VAL A 11 -9.75 -7.34 9.82
C VAL A 11 -10.85 -6.66 10.62
N LYS A 12 -11.48 -5.63 10.05
CA LYS A 12 -12.60 -4.95 10.71
C LYS A 12 -13.78 -5.93 10.84
N GLY A 13 -14.30 -6.10 12.05
CA GLY A 13 -15.40 -7.02 12.34
C GLY A 13 -15.53 -7.32 13.84
N THR A 14 -16.66 -7.87 14.26
CA THR A 14 -16.89 -8.28 15.65
C THR A 14 -16.36 -9.68 15.91
N ALA A 15 -16.17 -10.03 17.19
CA ALA A 15 -15.93 -11.42 17.57
C ALA A 15 -17.09 -12.33 17.11
N PHE A 16 -16.79 -13.59 16.84
CA PHE A 16 -17.78 -14.58 16.38
C PHE A 16 -17.57 -15.92 17.08
N ALA A 17 -18.63 -16.71 17.22
CA ALA A 17 -18.61 -18.02 17.85
C ALA A 17 -18.48 -19.14 16.81
N VAL A 18 -17.71 -20.17 17.16
CA VAL A 18 -17.57 -21.41 16.39
C VAL A 18 -17.88 -22.59 17.31
N ASP A 19 -18.81 -23.44 16.90
CA ASP A 19 -19.17 -24.66 17.62
C ASP A 19 -18.39 -25.83 17.05
N ILE A 20 -17.71 -26.59 17.91
CA ILE A 20 -16.85 -27.69 17.47
C ILE A 20 -16.72 -28.77 18.53
N ASP A 21 -16.51 -30.01 18.11
CA ASP A 21 -16.30 -31.10 19.06
C ASP A 21 -14.88 -31.11 19.64
N LEU A 22 -14.74 -31.41 20.94
CA LEU A 22 -13.46 -31.31 21.65
C LEU A 22 -12.44 -32.33 21.14
N ASP A 23 -12.92 -33.47 20.66
CA ASP A 23 -12.08 -34.55 20.13
C ASP A 23 -11.71 -34.32 18.64
N ARG A 24 -12.20 -33.23 18.03
CA ARG A 24 -11.76 -32.80 16.68
C ARG A 24 -10.40 -32.12 16.77
N SER A 25 -9.66 -32.21 15.67
CA SER A 25 -8.35 -31.58 15.52
C SER A 25 -8.43 -30.08 15.24
N LEU A 26 -7.32 -29.38 15.45
CA LEU A 26 -7.15 -27.98 15.05
C LEU A 26 -7.35 -27.74 13.55
N SER A 27 -7.12 -28.74 12.69
CA SER A 27 -7.44 -28.62 11.27
C SER A 27 -8.93 -28.42 11.03
N HIS A 28 -9.79 -29.21 11.68
CA HIS A 28 -11.24 -29.05 11.58
C HIS A 28 -11.69 -27.68 12.11
N LEU A 29 -11.06 -27.19 13.20
CA LEU A 29 -11.34 -25.85 13.72
C LEU A 29 -11.04 -24.75 12.70
N LYS A 30 -9.94 -24.87 11.94
CA LYS A 30 -9.61 -23.91 10.88
C LYS A 30 -10.65 -23.93 9.76
N ASP A 31 -11.18 -25.10 9.42
CA ASP A 31 -12.22 -25.26 8.40
C ASP A 31 -13.53 -24.58 8.85
N GLU A 32 -13.97 -24.84 10.09
CA GLU A 32 -15.17 -24.22 10.68
C GLU A 32 -15.06 -22.69 10.79
N ILE A 33 -13.89 -22.17 11.19
CA ILE A 33 -13.62 -20.72 11.23
C ILE A 33 -13.79 -20.10 9.84
N LYS A 34 -13.29 -20.77 8.80
CA LYS A 34 -13.42 -20.32 7.41
C LYS A 34 -14.88 -20.34 6.96
N GLU A 35 -15.60 -21.42 7.25
CA GLU A 35 -17.01 -21.58 6.87
C GLU A 35 -17.91 -20.51 7.50
N LYS A 36 -17.61 -20.08 8.73
CA LYS A 36 -18.34 -18.99 9.40
C LYS A 36 -18.03 -17.60 8.83
N ASN A 37 -16.88 -17.40 8.19
CA ASN A 37 -16.43 -16.09 7.71
C ASN A 37 -15.90 -16.12 6.26
N PRO A 38 -16.68 -16.60 5.28
CA PRO A 38 -16.18 -16.84 3.92
C PRO A 38 -15.80 -15.55 3.17
N GLN A 39 -16.45 -14.42 3.50
CA GLN A 39 -16.14 -13.12 2.88
C GLN A 39 -14.80 -12.55 3.36
N SER A 40 -14.48 -12.75 4.65
CA SER A 40 -13.26 -12.23 5.27
C SER A 40 -12.08 -13.20 5.12
N ILE A 41 -12.34 -14.50 4.98
CA ILE A 41 -11.34 -15.57 4.91
C ILE A 41 -11.35 -16.19 3.51
N GLN A 42 -10.63 -15.56 2.58
CA GLN A 42 -10.52 -16.03 1.20
C GLN A 42 -9.41 -17.07 0.98
N CYS A 43 -8.49 -17.22 1.93
CA CYS A 43 -7.40 -18.19 1.85
C CYS A 43 -7.85 -19.62 2.20
N GLU A 44 -6.99 -20.59 1.91
CA GLU A 44 -7.15 -21.95 2.44
C GLU A 44 -7.12 -21.96 3.97
N ALA A 45 -8.00 -22.76 4.58
CA ALA A 45 -8.12 -22.88 6.03
C ALA A 45 -6.79 -23.25 6.70
N ARG A 46 -6.01 -24.15 6.06
CA ARG A 46 -4.65 -24.52 6.52
C ARG A 46 -3.69 -23.33 6.68
N GLY A 47 -3.92 -22.24 5.94
CA GLY A 47 -3.10 -21.02 5.99
C GLY A 47 -3.37 -20.14 7.20
N LEU A 48 -4.48 -20.36 7.92
CA LEU A 48 -4.82 -19.62 9.13
C LEU A 48 -3.81 -19.87 10.24
N LYS A 49 -3.37 -18.79 10.88
CA LYS A 49 -2.51 -18.81 12.07
C LYS A 49 -3.38 -18.59 13.29
N LEU A 50 -3.34 -19.51 14.23
CA LEU A 50 -4.17 -19.51 15.42
C LEU A 50 -3.31 -19.35 16.67
N ALA A 51 -3.72 -18.48 17.58
CA ALA A 51 -3.10 -18.30 18.89
C ALA A 51 -4.16 -18.17 19.99
N LEU A 52 -3.82 -18.58 21.21
CA LEU A 52 -4.69 -18.37 22.37
C LEU A 52 -4.79 -16.88 22.69
N ALA A 53 -6.01 -16.41 22.92
CA ALA A 53 -6.28 -15.06 23.40
C ALA A 53 -6.09 -14.97 24.93
N ARG A 54 -4.96 -15.47 25.44
CA ARG A 54 -4.64 -15.48 26.88
C ARG A 54 -3.31 -14.81 27.19
N ARG A 55 -3.27 -13.96 28.23
CA ARG A 55 -2.06 -13.35 28.78
C ARG A 55 -1.36 -14.32 29.72
N LYS A 56 -0.05 -14.56 29.52
CA LYS A 56 0.73 -15.48 30.34
C LYS A 56 0.92 -15.06 31.80
N ASN A 57 0.92 -13.75 32.07
CA ASN A 57 1.29 -13.20 33.37
C ASN A 57 0.10 -12.78 34.23
N SER A 58 -1.12 -13.21 33.88
CA SER A 58 -2.33 -12.90 34.66
C SER A 58 -2.53 -13.95 35.76
N ARG A 59 -2.86 -13.51 36.99
CA ARG A 59 -3.08 -14.41 38.15
C ARG A 59 -4.53 -14.90 38.30
N ASP A 60 -5.51 -14.14 37.80
CA ASP A 60 -6.93 -14.41 38.06
C ASP A 60 -7.63 -14.96 36.81
N ASP A 61 -7.75 -14.12 35.77
CA ASP A 61 -8.32 -14.50 34.48
C ASP A 61 -7.35 -14.13 33.35
N PRO A 62 -6.73 -15.09 32.68
CA PRO A 62 -5.78 -14.81 31.63
C PRO A 62 -6.46 -14.46 30.30
N TRP A 63 -7.75 -14.72 30.11
CA TRP A 63 -8.43 -14.57 28.82
C TRP A 63 -8.85 -13.12 28.54
N LEU A 64 -8.73 -12.71 27.28
CA LEU A 64 -9.19 -11.39 26.83
C LEU A 64 -10.72 -11.31 26.89
N HIS A 65 -11.27 -10.24 27.48
CA HIS A 65 -12.70 -9.98 27.46
C HIS A 65 -13.11 -9.17 26.22
N SER A 66 -14.33 -9.42 25.73
CA SER A 66 -14.85 -8.76 24.53
C SER A 66 -15.00 -7.24 24.63
N ASP A 67 -15.08 -6.70 25.85
CA ASP A 67 -15.17 -5.26 26.15
C ASP A 67 -13.82 -4.61 26.49
N GLU A 68 -12.72 -5.35 26.42
CA GLU A 68 -11.40 -4.77 26.64
C GLU A 68 -11.03 -3.83 25.48
N PRO A 69 -10.39 -2.67 25.75
CA PRO A 69 -9.96 -1.74 24.71
C PRO A 69 -9.14 -2.40 23.60
N ILE A 70 -8.24 -3.33 23.96
CA ILE A 70 -7.42 -4.07 23.01
C ILE A 70 -8.26 -4.90 22.02
N VAL A 71 -9.41 -5.44 22.47
CA VAL A 71 -10.33 -6.20 21.62
C VAL A 71 -11.14 -5.25 20.73
N MET A 72 -11.59 -4.11 21.26
CA MET A 72 -12.28 -3.08 20.46
C MET A 72 -11.36 -2.51 19.37
N GLU A 73 -10.08 -2.29 19.65
CA GLU A 73 -9.09 -1.89 18.66
C GLU A 73 -8.94 -2.96 17.55
N MET A 74 -8.86 -4.25 17.91
CA MET A 74 -8.83 -5.33 16.94
C MET A 74 -10.07 -5.32 16.03
N GLN A 75 -11.26 -5.10 16.61
CA GLN A 75 -12.51 -5.04 15.86
C GLN A 75 -12.58 -3.87 14.87
N SER A 76 -11.82 -2.80 15.11
CA SER A 76 -11.67 -1.68 14.17
C SER A 76 -10.73 -1.99 12.99
N GLY A 77 -10.01 -3.12 13.04
CA GLY A 77 -9.03 -3.56 12.05
C GLY A 77 -7.58 -3.21 12.40
N VAL A 78 -7.32 -2.65 13.58
CA VAL A 78 -5.96 -2.34 14.08
C VAL A 78 -5.33 -3.62 14.67
N ILE A 79 -3.99 -3.73 14.59
CA ILE A 79 -3.24 -4.83 15.23
C ILE A 79 -2.42 -4.25 16.39
N PRO A 80 -2.91 -4.34 17.64
CA PRO A 80 -2.18 -3.86 18.81
C PRO A 80 -0.80 -4.52 18.96
N GLY A 81 0.15 -3.78 19.54
CA GLY A 81 1.52 -4.27 19.77
C GLY A 81 1.55 -5.57 20.58
N GLU A 82 0.79 -5.61 21.68
CA GLU A 82 0.67 -6.77 22.58
C GLU A 82 0.16 -8.03 21.87
N VAL A 83 -0.76 -7.88 20.90
CA VAL A 83 -1.31 -9.00 20.13
C VAL A 83 -0.23 -9.69 19.30
N LYS A 84 0.81 -8.97 18.86
CA LYS A 84 1.92 -9.57 18.10
C LYS A 84 2.68 -10.61 18.92
N ASP A 85 2.80 -10.40 20.23
CA ASP A 85 3.50 -11.31 21.12
C ASP A 85 2.72 -12.61 21.38
N LEU A 86 1.38 -12.55 21.35
CA LEU A 86 0.52 -13.73 21.50
C LEU A 86 0.72 -14.74 20.36
N PHE A 87 1.04 -14.26 19.14
CA PHE A 87 1.34 -15.14 18.00
C PHE A 87 2.74 -15.79 18.05
N LYS A 88 3.60 -15.48 19.03
CA LYS A 88 4.86 -16.22 19.22
C LYS A 88 4.61 -17.68 19.61
N GLU A 89 3.45 -17.97 20.21
CA GLU A 89 2.99 -19.31 20.58
C GLU A 89 1.86 -19.82 19.67
N GLU A 90 1.96 -19.53 18.38
CA GLU A 90 1.06 -20.09 17.39
C GLU A 90 1.02 -21.63 17.47
N PHE A 91 -0.17 -22.21 17.29
CA PHE A 91 -0.31 -23.67 17.20
C PHE A 91 0.38 -24.21 15.95
N LYS A 92 1.42 -25.02 16.15
CA LYS A 92 2.22 -25.61 15.06
C LYS A 92 1.75 -26.99 14.62
N ASP A 93 1.09 -27.73 15.51
CA ASP A 93 0.64 -29.10 15.25
C ASP A 93 -0.86 -29.11 14.91
N PRO A 94 -1.25 -29.34 13.64
CA PRO A 94 -2.64 -29.30 13.21
C PRO A 94 -3.46 -30.53 13.65
N ILE A 95 -2.81 -31.59 14.14
CA ILE A 95 -3.48 -32.85 14.51
C ILE A 95 -3.92 -32.84 15.97
N LYS A 96 -3.33 -31.97 16.81
CA LYS A 96 -3.77 -31.78 18.21
C LYS A 96 -5.27 -31.56 18.29
N THR A 97 -5.88 -32.25 19.24
CA THR A 97 -7.30 -32.08 19.51
C THR A 97 -7.54 -30.74 20.18
N ILE A 98 -8.77 -30.25 20.09
CA ILE A 98 -9.19 -29.02 20.77
C ILE A 98 -9.09 -29.21 22.28
N ARG A 99 -9.40 -30.41 22.78
CA ARG A 99 -9.18 -30.79 24.17
C ARG A 99 -7.73 -30.62 24.63
N ASP A 100 -6.75 -31.04 23.82
CA ASP A 100 -5.32 -30.88 24.14
C ASP A 100 -4.88 -29.41 24.25
N VAL A 101 -5.64 -28.51 23.64
CA VAL A 101 -5.29 -27.09 23.50
C VAL A 101 -5.97 -26.23 24.55
N PHE A 102 -7.27 -26.43 24.76
CA PHE A 102 -8.08 -25.63 25.67
C PHE A 102 -8.25 -26.26 27.05
N GLY A 103 -8.03 -27.58 27.16
CA GLY A 103 -8.42 -28.35 28.34
C GLY A 103 -9.94 -28.56 28.42
N ASP A 104 -10.40 -29.19 29.49
CA ASP A 104 -11.83 -29.47 29.71
C ASP A 104 -12.59 -28.23 30.24
N ASP A 105 -11.89 -27.25 30.83
CA ASP A 105 -12.48 -26.06 31.49
C ASP A 105 -12.37 -24.78 30.65
N THR A 106 -12.98 -24.76 29.46
CA THR A 106 -12.96 -23.56 28.60
C THR A 106 -14.02 -22.53 29.07
N PRO A 107 -13.64 -21.30 29.47
CA PRO A 107 -14.60 -20.33 30.02
C PRO A 107 -15.54 -19.75 28.96
N THR A 108 -16.84 -20.03 29.04
CA THR A 108 -17.77 -19.79 27.92
C THR A 108 -18.33 -18.37 27.79
N LYS A 109 -18.32 -17.53 28.84
CA LYS A 109 -19.06 -16.25 28.83
C LYS A 109 -18.15 -15.02 28.71
N GLY A 110 -18.30 -14.26 27.62
CA GLY A 110 -17.68 -12.94 27.43
C GLY A 110 -16.19 -12.94 27.05
N ARG A 111 -15.54 -14.11 27.01
CA ARG A 111 -14.12 -14.27 26.71
C ARG A 111 -13.87 -14.55 25.24
N ILE A 112 -12.82 -13.94 24.70
CA ILE A 112 -12.22 -14.32 23.42
C ILE A 112 -11.26 -15.47 23.70
N HIS A 113 -11.38 -16.53 22.91
CA HIS A 113 -10.60 -17.75 23.05
C HIS A 113 -9.46 -17.79 22.04
N LEU A 114 -9.75 -17.34 20.81
CA LEU A 114 -8.85 -17.49 19.68
C LEU A 114 -8.61 -16.16 18.97
N LEU A 115 -7.34 -15.91 18.73
CA LEU A 115 -6.88 -14.91 17.78
C LEU A 115 -6.57 -15.61 16.46
N VAL A 116 -7.28 -15.22 15.42
CA VAL A 116 -7.14 -15.76 14.07
C VAL A 116 -6.41 -14.73 13.24
N LYS A 117 -5.17 -15.03 12.88
CA LYS A 117 -4.42 -14.23 11.93
C LYS A 117 -4.48 -14.90 10.58
N LEU A 118 -5.02 -14.15 9.61
CA LEU A 118 -4.89 -14.52 8.22
C LEU A 118 -3.40 -14.65 7.88
N PRO A 119 -2.99 -15.61 7.05
CA PRO A 119 -1.64 -15.59 6.52
C PRO A 119 -1.42 -14.20 5.93
N ALA A 120 -0.18 -13.69 5.99
CA ALA A 120 0.18 -12.51 5.22
C ALA A 120 0.04 -12.90 3.74
N TYR A 121 -1.20 -12.89 3.27
CA TYR A 121 -1.54 -13.09 1.90
C TYR A 121 -1.01 -11.80 1.28
N LYS A 122 0.20 -11.89 0.71
CA LYS A 122 0.37 -11.29 -0.61
C LYS A 122 -0.86 -11.78 -1.34
N ARG A 123 -1.87 -10.93 -1.49
CA ARG A 123 -3.11 -11.36 -2.12
C ARG A 123 -2.68 -12.16 -3.34
N GLN A 124 -2.96 -13.47 -3.39
CA GLN A 124 -3.12 -14.10 -4.69
C GLN A 124 -4.46 -13.55 -5.21
N ILE A 125 -4.50 -12.23 -5.42
CA ILE A 125 -5.07 -11.73 -6.65
C ILE A 125 -4.36 -12.60 -7.68
N PRO A 126 -5.03 -13.55 -8.37
CA PRO A 126 -4.42 -14.17 -9.54
C PRO A 126 -3.82 -13.02 -10.32
N PRO A 127 -2.49 -13.00 -10.61
CA PRO A 127 -1.78 -11.78 -10.94
C PRO A 127 -2.65 -11.00 -11.91
N VAL A 128 -3.29 -9.92 -11.42
CA VAL A 128 -4.19 -9.16 -12.27
C VAL A 128 -3.23 -8.65 -13.29
N ALA A 129 -3.31 -9.25 -14.48
CA ALA A 129 -2.47 -8.90 -15.58
C ALA A 129 -2.90 -7.49 -15.89
N ILE A 130 -2.10 -6.53 -15.44
CA ILE A 130 -2.42 -5.14 -15.64
C ILE A 130 -2.50 -4.94 -17.13
N SER A 131 -3.68 -4.55 -17.60
CA SER A 131 -3.94 -4.32 -19.00
C SER A 131 -3.31 -3.00 -19.43
N TRP A 132 -1.98 -3.03 -19.61
CA TRP A 132 -1.23 -1.91 -20.15
C TRP A 132 -1.65 -1.66 -21.60
N THR A 133 -2.10 -0.45 -21.89
CA THR A 133 -2.34 -0.01 -23.26
C THR A 133 -1.08 0.68 -23.78
N ALA A 134 -0.43 0.09 -24.78
CA ALA A 134 0.71 0.72 -25.45
C ALA A 134 0.25 1.94 -26.24
N THR A 135 0.93 3.06 -26.06
CA THR A 135 0.70 4.27 -26.87
C THR A 135 1.56 4.18 -28.13
N ALA A 136 0.95 4.39 -29.30
CA ALA A 136 1.66 4.32 -30.56
C ALA A 136 2.78 5.39 -30.68
N GLY A 137 3.91 4.98 -31.23
CA GLY A 137 5.08 5.82 -31.50
C GLY A 137 6.18 5.73 -30.44
N ALA A 138 7.34 6.30 -30.77
CA ALA A 138 8.49 6.32 -29.87
C ALA A 138 8.42 7.48 -28.88
N PHE A 139 8.68 7.20 -27.61
CA PHE A 139 8.75 8.11 -26.47
C PHE A 139 10.16 8.09 -25.86
N PRO A 140 11.18 8.63 -26.55
CA PRO A 140 12.53 8.78 -25.99
C PRO A 140 12.54 9.73 -24.79
N SER A 141 13.61 9.71 -24.01
CA SER A 141 13.79 10.64 -22.90
C SER A 141 13.95 12.05 -23.44
N LEU A 142 13.26 13.00 -22.82
CA LEU A 142 13.25 14.38 -23.28
C LEU A 142 14.53 15.08 -22.83
N THR A 143 15.27 15.62 -23.77
CA THR A 143 16.37 16.54 -23.50
C THR A 143 15.86 17.97 -23.54
N PHE A 144 16.21 18.76 -22.55
CA PHE A 144 15.85 20.17 -22.50
C PHE A 144 17.06 21.01 -22.90
N ASN A 145 16.93 21.77 -23.99
CA ASN A 145 17.93 22.76 -24.41
C ASN A 145 17.95 23.96 -23.44
N ASP A 146 18.87 24.91 -23.61
CA ASP A 146 18.97 26.13 -22.79
C ASP A 146 17.88 27.19 -23.07
N SER A 147 16.74 26.77 -23.61
CA SER A 147 15.56 27.64 -23.79
C SER A 147 15.02 28.11 -22.44
N HIS A 148 14.37 29.28 -22.42
CA HIS A 148 13.58 29.75 -21.27
C HIS A 148 12.34 28.89 -21.00
N PHE A 149 11.92 28.06 -21.95
CA PHE A 149 10.77 27.16 -21.81
C PHE A 149 11.17 25.71 -22.02
N ILE A 150 10.68 24.85 -21.13
CA ILE A 150 10.63 23.41 -21.33
C ILE A 150 9.31 23.07 -22.02
N ARG A 151 9.39 22.38 -23.17
CA ARG A 151 8.24 21.90 -23.93
C ARG A 151 8.11 20.39 -23.77
N ILE A 152 6.95 19.93 -23.31
CA ILE A 152 6.59 18.52 -23.23
C ILE A 152 5.46 18.27 -24.23
N PRO A 153 5.68 17.42 -25.25
CA PRO A 153 4.65 17.17 -26.27
C PRO A 153 3.37 16.58 -25.67
N GLU A 154 2.21 16.95 -26.21
CA GLU A 154 0.87 16.51 -25.78
C GLU A 154 0.79 14.99 -25.60
N ARG A 155 1.41 14.24 -26.51
CA ARG A 155 1.44 12.77 -26.46
C ARG A 155 2.07 12.21 -25.18
N TYR A 156 3.04 12.91 -24.58
CA TYR A 156 3.62 12.53 -23.28
C TYR A 156 2.64 12.85 -22.15
N VAL A 157 2.04 14.05 -22.21
CA VAL A 157 1.13 14.59 -21.19
C VAL A 157 -0.18 13.81 -21.09
N ARG A 158 -0.68 13.21 -22.18
CA ARG A 158 -1.96 12.51 -22.18
C ARG A 158 -2.03 11.42 -21.09
N GLY A 159 -3.00 11.51 -20.19
CA GLY A 159 -3.21 10.57 -19.09
C GLY A 159 -2.42 10.86 -17.81
N SER A 160 -1.58 11.90 -17.76
CA SER A 160 -0.78 12.21 -16.58
C SER A 160 -1.51 13.06 -15.54
N GLY A 161 -2.65 13.65 -15.91
CA GLY A 161 -3.36 14.63 -15.08
C GLY A 161 -2.75 16.03 -15.10
N VAL A 162 -1.65 16.26 -15.83
CA VAL A 162 -1.04 17.60 -16.00
C VAL A 162 -1.36 18.21 -17.36
N GLY A 163 -1.21 19.54 -17.48
CA GLY A 163 -1.39 20.27 -18.73
C GLY A 163 -2.84 20.47 -19.19
N ALA A 164 -3.01 21.20 -20.30
CA ALA A 164 -4.30 21.40 -20.95
C ALA A 164 -4.57 20.29 -21.97
N LYS A 165 -5.82 19.82 -22.05
CA LYS A 165 -6.21 18.77 -23.01
C LYS A 165 -5.88 19.18 -24.44
N GLY A 166 -5.24 18.27 -25.18
CA GLY A 166 -4.92 18.46 -26.60
C GLY A 166 -3.82 19.48 -26.90
N LYS A 167 -3.03 19.90 -25.90
CA LYS A 167 -1.94 20.86 -26.08
C LYS A 167 -0.65 20.36 -25.44
N ASP A 168 0.47 20.83 -25.98
CA ASP A 168 1.77 20.66 -25.35
C ASP A 168 1.80 21.41 -24.01
N LEU A 169 2.52 20.84 -23.06
CA LEU A 169 2.80 21.49 -21.78
C LEU A 169 4.06 22.34 -21.92
N LEU A 170 3.92 23.64 -21.69
CA LEU A 170 5.01 24.60 -21.66
C LEU A 170 5.28 25.03 -20.22
N LEU A 171 6.53 24.88 -19.78
CA LEU A 171 6.98 25.25 -18.45
C LEU A 171 8.05 26.32 -18.55
N TYR A 172 7.84 27.44 -17.87
CA TYR A 172 8.85 28.49 -17.76
C TYR A 172 9.97 28.05 -16.81
N ARG A 173 11.22 28.14 -17.27
CA ARG A 173 12.43 27.75 -16.51
C ARG A 173 12.85 28.82 -15.51
N ARG A 174 11.98 29.03 -14.53
CA ARG A 174 12.28 29.88 -13.36
C ARG A 174 13.26 29.19 -12.40
N PRO A 175 13.97 29.94 -11.55
CA PRO A 175 14.91 29.38 -10.57
C PRO A 175 14.34 28.23 -9.73
N GLN A 176 13.09 28.34 -9.28
CA GLN A 176 12.44 27.30 -8.47
C GLN A 176 12.27 25.96 -9.21
N LEU A 177 12.10 26.00 -10.54
CA LEU A 177 12.05 24.76 -11.35
C LEU A 177 13.41 24.09 -11.40
N ILE A 178 14.47 24.90 -11.54
CA ILE A 178 15.86 24.43 -11.56
C ILE A 178 16.23 23.82 -10.20
N GLU A 179 15.84 24.48 -9.11
CA GLU A 179 16.00 23.98 -7.75
C GLU A 179 15.24 22.66 -7.52
N GLU A 180 13.99 22.55 -7.98
CA GLU A 180 13.20 21.31 -7.88
C GLU A 180 13.86 20.16 -8.65
N PHE A 181 14.36 20.42 -9.86
CA PHE A 181 15.12 19.44 -10.65
C PHE A 181 16.42 19.02 -9.94
N GLY A 182 17.14 19.98 -9.35
CA GLY A 182 18.34 19.71 -8.57
C GLY A 182 18.05 18.86 -7.33
N ALA A 183 16.93 19.12 -6.64
CA ALA A 183 16.49 18.31 -5.50
C ALA A 183 16.12 16.88 -5.92
N LEU A 184 15.38 16.73 -7.02
CA LEU A 184 15.06 15.41 -7.58
C LEU A 184 16.32 14.63 -7.97
N GLN A 185 17.27 15.27 -8.64
CA GLN A 185 18.56 14.64 -8.97
C GLN A 185 19.29 14.18 -7.70
N ARG A 186 19.51 15.10 -6.76
CA ARG A 186 20.29 14.85 -5.55
C ARG A 186 19.67 13.82 -4.61
N TYR A 187 18.37 13.92 -4.35
CA TYR A 187 17.70 13.13 -3.30
C TYR A 187 17.01 11.89 -3.81
N VAL A 188 16.80 11.76 -5.12
CA VAL A 188 16.08 10.62 -5.69
C VAL A 188 16.96 9.82 -6.63
N ILE A 189 17.75 10.47 -7.49
CA ILE A 189 18.61 9.76 -8.43
C ILE A 189 19.92 9.36 -7.76
N ASP A 190 20.64 10.33 -7.22
CA ASP A 190 21.96 10.14 -6.61
C ASP A 190 21.87 9.48 -5.23
N ALA A 191 20.79 9.75 -4.49
CA ALA A 191 20.42 9.08 -3.26
C ALA A 191 19.06 8.37 -3.42
N PRO A 192 18.87 7.14 -2.96
CA PRO A 192 17.59 6.44 -3.09
C PRO A 192 16.55 6.85 -2.02
N SER A 193 16.39 8.16 -1.80
CA SER A 193 15.50 8.67 -0.75
C SER A 193 14.04 8.76 -1.22
N LEU A 194 13.12 8.79 -0.25
CA LEU A 194 11.74 9.24 -0.49
C LEU A 194 11.78 10.76 -0.46
N LEU A 195 11.31 11.39 -1.53
CA LEU A 195 11.21 12.84 -1.64
C LEU A 195 9.75 13.28 -1.66
N TRP A 196 9.41 14.22 -0.78
CA TRP A 196 8.15 14.94 -0.80
C TRP A 196 8.33 16.29 -1.50
N ILE A 197 7.45 16.61 -2.46
CA ILE A 197 7.36 17.90 -3.13
C ILE A 197 6.04 18.54 -2.70
N MET A 198 6.12 19.55 -1.84
CA MET A 198 4.97 20.18 -1.20
C MET A 198 4.80 21.63 -1.60
N GLY A 199 3.57 22.11 -1.61
CA GLY A 199 3.29 23.54 -1.78
C GLY A 199 1.87 23.81 -2.28
N PRO A 200 1.50 25.08 -2.49
CA PRO A 200 0.13 25.48 -2.77
C PRO A 200 -0.38 24.96 -4.12
N PRO A 201 -1.69 24.78 -4.31
CA PRO A 201 -2.26 24.49 -5.63
C PRO A 201 -1.85 25.53 -6.68
N GLY A 202 -1.64 25.10 -7.92
CA GLY A 202 -1.31 26.02 -9.03
C GLY A 202 0.16 26.44 -9.13
N THR A 203 1.03 26.04 -8.19
CA THR A 203 2.47 26.38 -8.26
C THR A 203 3.25 25.57 -9.29
N GLY A 204 2.64 24.64 -10.03
CA GLY A 204 3.30 23.93 -11.13
C GLY A 204 4.12 22.69 -10.73
N LYS A 205 4.06 22.24 -9.47
CA LYS A 205 4.78 21.05 -8.95
C LYS A 205 4.56 19.80 -9.78
N SER A 206 3.31 19.45 -10.04
CA SER A 206 2.97 18.28 -10.86
C SER A 206 3.56 18.38 -12.26
N CYS A 207 3.50 19.57 -12.87
CA CYS A 207 4.07 19.79 -14.20
C CYS A 207 5.60 19.67 -14.18
N ALA A 208 6.26 20.23 -13.16
CA ALA A 208 7.71 20.16 -12.97
C ALA A 208 8.19 18.72 -12.73
N ALA A 209 7.60 18.01 -11.77
CA ALA A 209 7.89 16.61 -11.52
C ALA A 209 7.65 15.72 -12.76
N PHE A 210 6.57 15.97 -13.51
CA PHE A 210 6.30 15.23 -14.75
C PHE A 210 7.33 15.52 -15.84
N ALA A 211 7.78 16.78 -15.94
CA ALA A 211 8.86 17.17 -16.85
C ALA A 211 10.14 16.40 -16.54
N PHE A 212 10.52 16.37 -15.27
CA PHE A 212 11.68 15.62 -14.80
C PHE A 212 11.54 14.14 -15.11
N ALA A 213 10.39 13.53 -14.80
CA ALA A 213 10.10 12.13 -15.11
C ALA A 213 10.25 11.80 -16.60
N CYS A 214 9.82 12.71 -17.50
CA CYS A 214 9.99 12.54 -18.95
C CYS A 214 11.44 12.68 -19.42
N SER A 215 12.31 13.38 -18.67
CA SER A 215 13.73 13.55 -19.01
C SER A 215 14.66 12.44 -18.52
N LEU A 216 14.19 11.58 -17.62
CA LEU A 216 15.02 10.54 -17.04
C LEU A 216 15.56 9.59 -18.10
N ASP A 217 16.86 9.33 -18.07
CA ASP A 217 17.46 8.33 -18.94
C ASP A 217 17.00 6.93 -18.52
N ARG A 218 16.54 6.17 -19.51
CA ARG A 218 15.99 4.83 -19.37
C ARG A 218 16.84 3.77 -20.06
N SER A 219 17.97 4.16 -20.65
CA SER A 219 18.90 3.30 -21.40
C SER A 219 19.40 2.11 -20.57
N GLU A 220 19.69 2.35 -19.29
CA GLU A 220 20.17 1.37 -18.29
C GLU A 220 19.05 0.55 -17.63
N GLY A 221 17.84 0.56 -18.21
CA GLY A 221 16.74 -0.30 -17.76
C GLY A 221 15.93 0.25 -16.58
N LEU A 222 15.97 1.57 -16.35
CA LEU A 222 15.08 2.27 -15.43
C LEU A 222 13.65 2.29 -15.98
N ASP A 223 12.69 1.81 -15.18
CA ASP A 223 11.27 2.09 -15.42
C ASP A 223 10.85 3.36 -14.67
N VAL A 224 10.12 4.24 -15.35
CA VAL A 224 9.51 5.43 -14.74
C VAL A 224 8.00 5.22 -14.70
N LEU A 225 7.44 5.15 -13.49
CA LEU A 225 6.00 5.04 -13.27
C LEU A 225 5.47 6.36 -12.70
N TRP A 226 4.47 6.91 -13.36
CA TRP A 226 3.69 8.05 -12.89
C TRP A 226 2.30 7.60 -12.51
N ILE A 227 1.86 7.88 -11.29
CA ILE A 227 0.53 7.59 -10.78
C ILE A 227 -0.13 8.92 -10.42
N HIS A 228 -1.21 9.25 -11.10
CA HIS A 228 -1.99 10.45 -10.82
C HIS A 228 -3.27 10.10 -10.07
N PHE A 229 -3.50 10.79 -8.96
CA PHE A 229 -4.75 10.80 -8.22
C PHE A 229 -5.73 11.79 -8.85
N PRO A 230 -6.84 11.32 -9.46
CA PRO A 230 -7.84 12.22 -9.99
C PRO A 230 -8.43 13.10 -8.88
N LYS A 231 -8.76 14.35 -9.23
CA LYS A 231 -9.39 15.27 -8.26
C LYS A 231 -10.77 14.81 -7.79
N VAL A 232 -11.46 14.01 -8.59
CA VAL A 232 -12.82 13.53 -8.34
C VAL A 232 -12.73 12.19 -7.58
N PRO A 233 -13.37 12.06 -6.41
CA PRO A 233 -13.43 10.79 -5.67
C PRO A 233 -14.09 9.68 -6.49
N GLY A 234 -13.67 8.43 -6.26
CA GLY A 234 -14.23 7.25 -6.94
C GLY A 234 -13.80 7.07 -8.40
N VAL A 235 -12.81 7.84 -8.87
CA VAL A 235 -12.20 7.65 -10.19
C VAL A 235 -10.91 6.87 -10.05
N LEU A 236 -10.72 5.89 -10.94
CA LEU A 236 -9.52 5.06 -11.04
C LEU A 236 -8.23 5.90 -11.12
N LEU A 237 -7.18 5.41 -10.45
CA LEU A 237 -5.83 5.94 -10.56
C LEU A 237 -5.37 5.89 -12.00
N GLN A 238 -4.76 6.97 -12.49
CA GLN A 238 -4.21 7.02 -13.83
C GLN A 238 -2.71 6.71 -13.76
N CYS A 239 -2.29 5.62 -14.41
CA CYS A 239 -0.91 5.18 -14.44
C CYS A 239 -0.30 5.40 -15.83
N ILE A 240 0.90 5.98 -15.87
CA ILE A 240 1.76 6.01 -17.06
C ILE A 240 3.07 5.31 -16.72
N ARG A 241 3.47 4.34 -17.54
CA ARG A 241 4.79 3.73 -17.49
C ARG A 241 5.60 4.11 -18.73
N PHE A 242 6.76 4.68 -18.51
CA PHE A 242 7.79 4.85 -19.53
C PHE A 242 8.82 3.72 -19.40
N SER A 243 9.02 2.96 -20.48
CA SER A 243 9.93 1.80 -20.50
C SER A 243 11.27 2.14 -21.17
N ARG A 244 12.25 1.23 -21.02
CA ARG A 244 13.58 1.26 -21.68
C ARG A 244 13.52 1.40 -23.20
N LEU A 245 12.50 0.82 -23.84
CA LEU A 245 12.41 0.80 -25.31
C LEU A 245 11.90 2.14 -25.89
N GLY A 246 11.71 3.14 -25.02
CA GLY A 246 11.04 4.36 -25.42
C GLY A 246 9.54 4.14 -25.59
N ASP A 247 8.94 3.14 -24.95
CA ASP A 247 7.48 2.98 -25.01
C ASP A 247 6.82 3.76 -23.88
N LYS A 248 5.60 4.22 -24.17
CA LYS A 248 4.68 4.73 -23.17
C LYS A 248 3.49 3.77 -23.07
N HIS A 249 3.21 3.31 -21.87
CA HIS A 249 2.04 2.51 -21.56
C HIS A 249 1.15 3.26 -20.58
N THR A 250 -0.16 3.11 -20.73
CA THR A 250 -1.15 3.69 -19.82
C THR A 250 -2.07 2.64 -19.25
N SER A 251 -2.51 2.83 -18.01
CA SER A 251 -3.54 2.00 -17.37
C SER A 251 -4.40 2.85 -16.44
N SER A 252 -5.66 2.45 -16.25
CA SER A 252 -6.52 2.95 -15.18
C SER A 252 -6.72 1.81 -14.20
N VAL A 253 -6.46 2.03 -12.91
CA VAL A 253 -6.48 0.95 -11.91
C VAL A 253 -7.15 1.40 -10.61
N GLU A 254 -7.75 0.43 -9.91
CA GLU A 254 -8.20 0.65 -8.55
C GLU A 254 -7.01 0.74 -7.58
N ALA A 255 -7.21 1.37 -6.42
CA ALA A 255 -6.16 1.51 -5.41
C ALA A 255 -5.61 0.15 -4.94
N ASP A 256 -6.45 -0.87 -4.91
CA ASP A 256 -6.11 -2.20 -4.41
C ASP A 256 -5.44 -3.12 -5.47
N GLU A 257 -5.50 -2.72 -6.74
CA GLU A 257 -4.76 -3.31 -7.87
C GLU A 257 -3.34 -2.78 -7.99
N LEU A 258 -3.01 -1.68 -7.29
CA LEU A 258 -1.71 -1.01 -7.41
C LEU A 258 -0.53 -1.93 -7.08
N HIS A 259 -0.73 -2.93 -6.23
CA HIS A 259 0.30 -3.93 -5.97
C HIS A 259 0.76 -4.65 -7.25
N ALA A 260 -0.17 -4.98 -8.14
CA ALA A 260 0.14 -5.61 -9.42
C ALA A 260 0.88 -4.65 -10.38
N VAL A 261 0.54 -3.35 -10.35
CA VAL A 261 1.25 -2.31 -11.11
C VAL A 261 2.73 -2.31 -10.72
N LEU A 262 3.00 -2.25 -9.42
CA LEU A 262 4.34 -2.18 -8.87
C LEU A 262 5.15 -3.47 -9.08
N LEU A 263 4.50 -4.63 -9.06
CA LEU A 263 5.12 -5.92 -9.38
C LEU A 263 5.46 -6.04 -10.88
N SER A 264 4.79 -5.31 -11.76
CA SER A 264 5.07 -5.31 -13.20
C SER A 264 6.31 -4.48 -13.61
N LEU A 265 6.87 -3.72 -12.66
CA LEU A 265 8.07 -2.90 -12.86
C LEU A 265 9.34 -3.76 -12.87
N LYS A 266 10.34 -3.31 -13.61
CA LYS A 266 11.67 -3.92 -13.65
C LYS A 266 12.44 -3.68 -12.35
N LYS A 267 13.62 -4.32 -12.26
CA LYS A 267 14.52 -4.30 -11.09
C LYS A 267 14.84 -2.88 -10.60
N THR A 268 15.02 -1.93 -11.51
CA THR A 268 15.29 -0.53 -11.19
C THR A 268 14.13 0.33 -11.64
N ALA A 269 13.53 1.07 -10.72
CA ALA A 269 12.35 1.86 -11.02
C ALA A 269 12.21 3.08 -10.12
N ILE A 270 11.55 4.10 -10.65
CA ILE A 270 11.14 5.30 -9.93
C ILE A 270 9.64 5.48 -10.06
N VAL A 271 8.98 5.73 -8.94
CA VAL A 271 7.54 5.95 -8.88
C VAL A 271 7.27 7.39 -8.44
N PHE A 272 6.43 8.08 -9.20
CA PHE A 272 5.90 9.40 -8.86
C PHE A 272 4.43 9.26 -8.48
N LEU A 273 4.05 9.77 -7.31
CA LEU A 273 2.68 9.90 -6.83
C LEU A 273 2.24 11.35 -6.96
N ASP A 274 1.40 11.67 -7.93
CA ASP A 274 0.93 13.02 -8.20
C ASP A 274 -0.50 13.26 -7.73
N GLY A 275 -0.70 14.38 -7.03
CA GLY A 275 -2.01 14.76 -6.51
C GLY A 275 -2.36 14.10 -5.17
N TYR A 276 -1.35 13.57 -4.47
CA TYR A 276 -1.56 13.01 -3.13
C TYR A 276 -2.02 14.11 -2.17
N MET A 277 -3.10 13.83 -1.43
CA MET A 277 -3.59 14.64 -0.32
C MET A 277 -3.91 13.72 0.84
N ALA A 278 -3.20 13.90 1.95
CA ALA A 278 -3.42 13.12 3.15
C ALA A 278 -4.81 13.36 3.73
N ASN A 279 -5.35 12.33 4.38
CA ASN A 279 -6.66 12.35 5.03
C ASN A 279 -7.85 12.70 4.11
N ARG A 280 -7.64 12.81 2.79
CA ARG A 280 -8.72 13.11 1.83
C ARG A 280 -9.58 11.88 1.55
N THR A 281 -8.95 10.70 1.48
CA THR A 281 -9.58 9.41 1.23
C THR A 281 -8.73 8.29 1.81
N LYS A 282 -9.35 7.24 2.38
CA LYS A 282 -8.64 6.03 2.87
C LYS A 282 -7.76 5.38 1.78
N ASP A 283 -8.16 5.53 0.52
CA ASP A 283 -7.43 4.96 -0.62
C ASP A 283 -6.09 5.65 -0.87
N ALA A 284 -5.97 6.95 -0.57
CA ALA A 284 -4.72 7.70 -0.77
C ALA A 284 -3.62 7.23 0.18
N ASP A 285 -3.96 7.05 1.46
CA ASP A 285 -3.03 6.55 2.48
C ASP A 285 -2.63 5.10 2.20
N ALA A 286 -3.59 4.26 1.78
CA ALA A 286 -3.32 2.88 1.37
C ALA A 286 -2.37 2.80 0.16
N VAL A 287 -2.57 3.65 -0.86
CA VAL A 287 -1.68 3.74 -2.03
C VAL A 287 -0.26 4.14 -1.63
N LEU A 288 -0.13 5.16 -0.76
CA LEU A 288 1.17 5.58 -0.26
C LEU A 288 1.86 4.45 0.51
N GLU A 289 1.14 3.77 1.40
CA GLU A 289 1.67 2.67 2.19
C GLU A 289 2.18 1.52 1.29
N VAL A 290 1.41 1.17 0.25
CA VAL A 290 1.79 0.14 -0.73
C VAL A 290 3.05 0.54 -1.49
N CYS A 291 3.13 1.78 -1.99
CA CYS A 291 4.31 2.31 -2.67
C CYS A 291 5.54 2.37 -1.76
N ALA A 292 5.37 2.82 -0.52
CA ALA A 292 6.45 2.89 0.47
C ALA A 292 6.99 1.49 0.82
N LYS A 293 6.09 0.51 1.03
CA LYS A 293 6.48 -0.90 1.22
C LYS A 293 7.23 -1.45 0.01
N TRP A 294 6.78 -1.13 -1.21
CA TRP A 294 7.47 -1.53 -2.44
C TRP A 294 8.88 -0.94 -2.56
N ARG A 295 9.06 0.35 -2.26
CA ARG A 295 10.37 0.99 -2.20
C ARG A 295 11.27 0.31 -1.16
N ASN A 296 10.76 0.14 0.05
CA ASN A 296 11.53 -0.36 1.18
C ASN A 296 12.04 -1.80 1.00
N LYS A 297 11.38 -2.61 0.15
CA LYS A 297 11.87 -3.95 -0.21
C LYS A 297 13.19 -3.93 -1.00
N ASN A 298 13.49 -2.85 -1.72
CA ASN A 298 14.73 -2.72 -2.48
C ASN A 298 15.13 -1.25 -2.64
N LYS A 299 15.52 -0.61 -1.54
CA LYS A 299 15.94 0.81 -1.55
C LYS A 299 17.09 1.07 -2.53
N ALA A 300 17.97 0.10 -2.79
CA ALA A 300 19.07 0.30 -3.73
C ALA A 300 18.61 0.55 -5.18
N CYS A 301 17.45 0.01 -5.57
CA CYS A 301 16.97 0.08 -6.96
C CYS A 301 15.62 0.80 -7.11
N HIS A 302 14.86 0.97 -6.03
CA HIS A 302 13.52 1.56 -6.05
C HIS A 302 13.51 2.96 -5.44
N ARG A 303 12.89 3.90 -6.15
CA ARG A 303 12.78 5.32 -5.77
C ARG A 303 11.32 5.74 -5.71
N LEU A 304 10.98 6.66 -4.81
CA LEU A 304 9.61 7.14 -4.63
C LEU A 304 9.61 8.66 -4.45
N VAL A 305 8.76 9.34 -5.21
CA VAL A 305 8.53 10.77 -5.15
C VAL A 305 7.04 11.02 -4.93
N CYS A 306 6.70 11.83 -3.94
CA CYS A 306 5.33 12.22 -3.64
C CYS A 306 5.13 13.70 -3.92
N VAL A 307 4.22 14.05 -4.82
CA VAL A 307 3.84 15.42 -5.15
C VAL A 307 2.50 15.73 -4.51
N CYS A 308 2.51 16.65 -3.55
CA CYS A 308 1.39 16.88 -2.64
C CYS A 308 0.86 18.30 -2.71
N LEU A 309 -0.43 18.44 -2.41
CA LEU A 309 -1.07 19.74 -2.24
C LEU A 309 -1.07 20.09 -0.75
N MET A 310 -0.33 21.14 -0.38
CA MET A 310 -0.30 21.69 0.97
C MET A 310 -0.66 23.17 0.88
N VAL A 311 -1.76 23.58 1.52
CA VAL A 311 -2.32 24.95 1.39
C VAL A 311 -1.55 25.95 2.27
N SER A 312 -0.93 25.50 3.35
CA SER A 312 -0.35 26.34 4.41
C SER A 312 1.16 26.60 4.30
N SER A 313 1.85 26.11 3.26
CA SER A 313 3.31 26.20 3.15
C SER A 313 3.74 26.59 1.73
N GLY A 314 4.87 27.31 1.59
CA GLY A 314 5.51 27.57 0.29
C GLY A 314 5.99 26.28 -0.40
N LEU A 315 6.56 26.39 -1.62
CA LEU A 315 7.18 25.24 -2.28
C LEU A 315 8.35 24.73 -1.43
N SER A 316 8.31 23.46 -1.02
CA SER A 316 9.35 22.86 -0.18
C SER A 316 9.59 21.38 -0.49
N TRP A 317 10.74 20.87 -0.06
CA TRP A 317 11.18 19.50 -0.30
C TRP A 317 11.68 18.84 0.98
N HIS A 318 11.16 17.65 1.29
CA HIS A 318 11.48 16.96 2.53
C HIS A 318 11.83 15.50 2.28
N GLN A 319 12.93 15.06 2.90
CA GLN A 319 13.43 13.70 2.83
C GLN A 319 12.88 12.87 3.99
N GLU A 320 12.28 11.72 3.71
CA GLU A 320 11.81 10.71 4.69
C GLU A 320 10.80 11.17 5.77
N CYS A 321 10.46 12.46 5.84
CA CYS A 321 9.55 12.99 6.85
C CYS A 321 8.08 12.70 6.51
N TYR A 322 7.45 11.80 7.26
CA TYR A 322 5.99 11.61 7.30
C TYR A 322 5.28 12.61 8.23
N GLU A 323 6.03 13.26 9.13
CA GLU A 323 5.49 14.05 10.24
C GLU A 323 4.90 15.41 9.85
N PHE A 324 5.11 15.89 8.63
CA PHE A 324 4.58 17.18 8.16
C PHE A 324 3.19 17.07 7.52
N ILE A 325 2.59 15.88 7.53
CA ILE A 325 1.41 15.55 6.73
C ILE A 325 0.12 15.51 7.59
N SER A 326 0.25 15.68 8.92
CA SER A 326 -0.87 15.79 9.88
C SER A 326 -1.41 17.21 10.00
#